data_AF-A0A8H5ZQS9-F1
#
_entry.id   AF-A0A8H5ZQS9-F1
#
_cell.length_a   1.000
_cell.length_b   1.000
_cell.length_c   1.000
_cell.angle_alpha   90.00
_cell.angle_beta   90.00
_cell.angle_gamma   90.00
#
_symmetry.space_group_name_H-M   'P 1'
#
loop_
_entity.id
_entity.type
_entity.pdbx_description
1 polymer ?
#
loop_
_entity_poly.entity_id
_entity_poly.type
_entity_poly.pdbx_seq_one_letter_code
_entity_poly.pdbx_strand_id
1 'polypeptide(L)'
;MAPTSSSPNLSKRSFCPDAFPNYTIQVYLGYYLVFLIIFLAIFIASFFIHKRSGGAGKSLIGFAYILTLLLAIVSLALDLTSLLRSQCQTGGLQEMRDMALASNIIGFISIWGMLFLVVYQVNISLRKQLGSAVMMFRIICLVMVGVMGLIYIAYISLSSYLWISALGMWSEERYKLLLSSHRLSLAVRVLYTLCVIVSAALATMTLSGLRRAQLAAGDLIGWVAALHIFMFIWSSLSIVLQALSLYTEGFDPHTSIALSYVLTVFQALSFVALLGIAKHTCWKQSHKPVQHVHAPVMQGHTAYVH
;
A
#
# COMPACT_ATOMS: atom_id res chain seq x y z
N MET A 1 44.55 48.91 -17.86
CA MET A 1 44.63 47.45 -17.65
C MET A 1 43.29 47.00 -17.09
N ALA A 2 42.48 46.32 -17.88
CA ALA A 2 41.19 45.79 -17.44
C ALA A 2 41.41 44.49 -16.66
N PRO A 3 40.67 44.24 -15.57
CA PRO A 3 40.73 42.95 -14.88
C PRO A 3 40.06 41.90 -15.76
N THR A 4 40.85 40.92 -16.21
CA THR A 4 40.34 39.71 -16.86
C THR A 4 39.51 38.93 -15.84
N SER A 5 38.20 38.88 -16.07
CA SER A 5 37.28 38.00 -15.36
C SER A 5 37.66 36.54 -15.65
N SER A 6 38.38 35.92 -14.72
CA SER A 6 38.48 34.47 -14.67
C SER A 6 37.10 33.93 -14.30
N SER A 7 36.32 33.55 -15.31
CA SER A 7 35.14 32.70 -15.11
C SER A 7 35.57 31.50 -14.26
N PRO A 8 34.95 31.24 -13.10
CA PRO A 8 35.18 29.99 -12.43
C PRO A 8 34.67 28.92 -13.37
N ASN A 9 35.59 28.14 -13.93
CA ASN A 9 35.27 26.87 -14.54
C ASN A 9 34.33 26.15 -13.56
N LEU A 10 33.05 26.02 -13.92
CA LEU A 10 32.14 24.99 -13.42
C LEU A 10 32.70 23.61 -13.86
N SER A 11 33.95 23.36 -13.49
CA SER A 11 34.54 22.03 -13.47
C SER A 11 33.59 21.20 -12.62
N LYS A 12 33.14 20.09 -13.21
CA LYS A 12 32.34 19.04 -12.58
C LYS A 12 32.72 18.91 -11.10
N ARG A 13 32.00 19.59 -10.21
CA ARG A 13 32.01 19.22 -8.79
C ARG A 13 31.29 17.89 -8.79
N SER A 14 32.05 16.80 -8.83
CA SER A 14 31.53 15.49 -8.54
C SER A 14 30.91 15.60 -7.16
N PHE A 15 29.58 15.66 -7.12
CA PHE A 15 28.82 15.42 -5.92
C PHE A 15 29.23 14.01 -5.51
N CYS A 16 30.17 13.91 -4.56
CA CYS A 16 30.70 12.65 -4.04
C CYS A 16 31.66 11.89 -5.01
N PRO A 17 32.96 12.26 -5.07
CA PRO A 17 33.95 11.43 -5.78
C PRO A 17 33.99 10.02 -5.15
N ASP A 18 34.07 8.98 -5.98
CA ASP A 18 34.09 7.55 -5.60
C ASP A 18 32.80 6.98 -4.98
N ALA A 19 31.68 7.69 -5.09
CA ALA A 19 30.38 7.17 -4.69
C ALA A 19 29.94 5.95 -5.54
N PHE A 20 29.30 4.98 -4.91
CA PHE A 20 28.73 3.78 -5.56
C PHE A 20 29.75 2.87 -6.26
N PRO A 21 30.83 2.44 -5.57
CA PRO A 21 31.88 1.63 -6.19
C PRO A 21 31.42 0.19 -6.51
N ASN A 22 30.36 -0.29 -5.86
CA ASN A 22 29.88 -1.67 -5.97
C ASN A 22 28.58 -1.73 -6.78
N TYR A 23 28.51 -2.68 -7.72
CA TYR A 23 27.33 -2.99 -8.53
C TYR A 23 26.05 -3.13 -7.69
N THR A 24 26.11 -3.83 -6.55
CA THR A 24 24.94 -4.03 -5.67
C THR A 24 24.34 -2.70 -5.20
N ILE A 25 25.20 -1.73 -4.87
CA ILE A 25 24.78 -0.41 -4.39
C ILE A 25 24.17 0.41 -5.54
N GLN A 26 24.73 0.29 -6.76
CA GLN A 26 24.16 0.91 -7.95
C GLN A 26 22.75 0.36 -8.26
N VAL A 27 22.52 -0.94 -8.05
CA VAL A 27 21.19 -1.55 -8.23
C VAL A 27 20.21 -1.05 -7.17
N TYR A 28 20.61 -0.88 -5.91
CA TYR A 28 19.78 -0.25 -4.87
C TYR A 28 19.46 1.21 -5.20
N LEU A 29 20.42 1.97 -5.71
CA LEU A 29 20.18 3.33 -6.16
C LEU A 29 19.12 3.37 -7.27
N GLY A 30 19.28 2.50 -8.28
CA GLY A 30 18.29 2.34 -9.35
C GLY A 30 16.90 1.96 -8.81
N TYR A 31 16.84 1.07 -7.83
CA TYR A 31 15.60 0.63 -7.19
C TYR A 31 14.86 1.83 -6.59
N TYR A 32 15.52 2.59 -5.73
CA TYR A 32 14.90 3.73 -5.06
C TYR A 32 14.46 4.81 -6.05
N LEU A 33 15.29 5.15 -7.04
CA LEU A 33 14.95 6.16 -8.03
C LEU A 33 13.75 5.75 -8.89
N VAL A 34 13.75 4.53 -9.42
CA VAL A 34 12.67 4.02 -10.29
C VAL A 34 11.35 4.00 -9.53
N PHE A 35 11.31 3.44 -8.33
CA PHE A 35 10.06 3.35 -7.59
C PHE A 35 9.60 4.71 -7.05
N LEU A 36 10.52 5.59 -6.64
CA LEU A 36 10.15 6.95 -6.25
C LEU A 36 9.49 7.70 -7.43
N ILE A 37 10.02 7.57 -8.65
CA ILE A 37 9.39 8.12 -9.86
C ILE A 37 8.00 7.50 -10.11
N ILE A 38 7.89 6.17 -10.01
CA ILE A 38 6.60 5.47 -10.22
C ILE A 38 5.55 5.92 -9.20
N PHE A 39 5.88 5.94 -7.90
CA PHE A 39 4.95 6.36 -6.86
C PHE A 39 4.59 7.84 -6.97
N LEU A 40 5.53 8.71 -7.33
CA LEU A 40 5.24 10.11 -7.65
C LEU A 40 4.29 10.25 -8.84
N ALA A 41 4.50 9.47 -9.91
CA ALA A 41 3.60 9.47 -11.06
C ALA A 41 2.18 9.02 -10.68
N ILE A 42 2.05 7.96 -9.86
CA ILE A 42 0.78 7.50 -9.30
C ILE A 42 0.13 8.59 -8.43
N PHE A 43 0.93 9.29 -7.62
CA PHE A 43 0.46 10.38 -6.76
C PHE A 43 -0.08 11.56 -7.56
N ILE A 44 0.65 11.99 -8.58
CA ILE A 44 0.22 13.03 -9.53
C ILE A 44 -1.07 12.59 -10.25
N ALA A 45 -1.11 11.36 -10.78
CA ALA A 45 -2.28 10.80 -11.44
C ALA A 45 -3.52 10.77 -10.51
N SER A 46 -3.31 10.53 -9.21
CA SER A 46 -4.39 10.50 -8.22
C SER A 46 -5.11 11.85 -8.10
N PHE A 47 -4.40 12.98 -8.21
CA PHE A 47 -5.03 14.31 -8.20
C PHE A 47 -5.90 14.56 -9.43
N PHE A 48 -5.43 14.17 -10.62
CA PHE A 48 -6.23 14.31 -11.85
C PHE A 48 -7.50 13.46 -11.80
N ILE A 49 -7.40 12.24 -11.26
CA ILE A 49 -8.55 11.36 -11.09
C ILE A 49 -9.48 11.91 -9.99
N HIS A 50 -8.95 12.39 -8.87
CA HIS A 50 -9.76 12.96 -7.78
C HIS A 50 -10.57 14.17 -8.25
N LYS A 51 -9.96 15.06 -9.06
CA LYS A 51 -10.64 16.22 -9.64
C LYS A 51 -11.78 15.82 -10.58
N ARG A 52 -11.62 14.73 -11.34
CA ARG A 52 -12.59 14.26 -12.36
C ARG A 52 -13.66 13.29 -11.82
N SER A 53 -13.35 12.59 -10.72
CA SER A 53 -14.26 11.63 -10.09
C SER A 53 -15.40 12.39 -9.40
N GLY A 54 -16.63 11.89 -9.43
CA GLY A 54 -17.77 12.46 -8.71
C GLY A 54 -18.33 11.46 -7.70
N GLY A 55 -19.00 11.94 -6.66
CA GLY A 55 -19.71 11.09 -5.69
C GLY A 55 -18.80 10.14 -4.91
N ALA A 56 -19.24 8.87 -4.78
CA ALA A 56 -18.60 7.86 -3.92
C ALA A 56 -17.15 7.49 -4.34
N GLY A 57 -16.78 7.65 -5.62
CA GLY A 57 -15.41 7.41 -6.10
C GLY A 57 -14.39 8.38 -5.49
N LYS A 58 -14.80 9.62 -5.15
CA LYS A 58 -13.95 10.57 -4.42
C LYS A 58 -13.64 10.11 -3.00
N SER A 59 -14.55 9.37 -2.36
CA SER A 59 -14.32 8.82 -1.03
C SER A 59 -13.27 7.70 -1.05
N LEU A 60 -13.15 6.97 -2.16
CA LEU A 60 -12.17 5.90 -2.31
C LEU A 60 -10.75 6.46 -2.51
N ILE A 61 -10.57 7.47 -3.37
CA ILE A 61 -9.34 8.31 -3.44
C ILE A 61 -9.46 9.46 -2.44
N GLY A 62 -9.81 9.12 -1.20
CA GLY A 62 -9.91 10.07 -0.11
C GLY A 62 -8.55 10.35 0.52
N PHE A 63 -8.59 11.04 1.67
CA PHE A 63 -7.41 11.33 2.48
C PHE A 63 -6.59 10.08 2.82
N ALA A 64 -7.23 8.97 3.16
CA ALA A 64 -6.54 7.72 3.51
C ALA A 64 -5.66 7.19 2.35
N TYR A 65 -6.12 7.28 1.11
CA TYR A 65 -5.35 6.84 -0.07
C TYR A 65 -4.11 7.73 -0.26
N ILE A 66 -4.33 9.04 -0.26
CA ILE A 66 -3.28 10.04 -0.46
C ILE A 66 -2.23 9.94 0.65
N LEU A 67 -2.67 9.81 1.90
CA LEU A 67 -1.77 9.65 3.05
C LEU A 67 -0.94 8.36 2.94
N THR A 68 -1.57 7.23 2.62
CA THR A 68 -0.87 5.94 2.49
C THR A 68 0.20 6.00 1.39
N LEU A 69 -0.13 6.60 0.25
CA LEU A 69 0.79 6.77 -0.87
C LEU A 69 1.91 7.77 -0.56
N LEU A 70 1.59 8.87 0.14
CA LEU A 70 2.58 9.83 0.59
C LEU A 70 3.57 9.19 1.57
N LEU A 71 3.09 8.37 2.51
CA LEU A 71 3.95 7.63 3.43
C LEU A 71 4.89 6.68 2.67
N ALA A 72 4.41 6.00 1.62
CA ALA A 72 5.27 5.17 0.77
C ALA A 72 6.40 5.98 0.10
N ILE A 73 6.05 7.15 -0.45
CA ILE A 73 7.02 8.07 -1.09
C ILE A 73 8.04 8.58 -0.08
N VAL A 74 7.59 8.99 1.11
CA VAL A 74 8.46 9.49 2.18
C VAL A 74 9.41 8.39 2.66
N SER A 75 8.93 7.16 2.85
CA SER A 75 9.78 6.03 3.21
C SER A 75 10.87 5.79 2.15
N LEU A 76 10.51 5.72 0.87
CA LEU A 76 11.50 5.55 -0.21
C LEU A 76 12.49 6.72 -0.30
N ALA A 77 12.03 7.96 -0.07
CA ALA A 77 12.89 9.14 -0.07
C ALA A 77 13.88 9.12 1.11
N LEU A 78 13.45 8.66 2.29
CA LEU A 78 14.32 8.50 3.46
C LEU A 78 15.35 7.41 3.23
N ASP A 79 14.97 6.26 2.66
CA ASP A 79 15.92 5.21 2.30
C ASP A 79 16.95 5.67 1.27
N LEU A 80 16.51 6.39 0.23
CA LEU A 80 17.39 6.97 -0.77
C LEU A 80 18.37 7.97 -0.13
N THR A 81 17.88 8.82 0.77
CA THR A 81 18.70 9.80 1.49
C THR A 81 19.71 9.11 2.40
N SER A 82 19.30 8.05 3.10
CA SER A 82 20.17 7.23 3.93
C SER A 82 21.28 6.56 3.10
N LEU A 83 20.93 6.00 1.93
CA LEU A 83 21.88 5.42 0.99
C LEU A 83 22.88 6.47 0.49
N LEU A 84 22.41 7.63 0.04
CA LEU A 84 23.27 8.73 -0.43
C LEU A 84 24.23 9.19 0.66
N ARG A 85 23.73 9.36 1.89
CA ARG A 85 24.56 9.75 3.04
C ARG A 85 25.62 8.71 3.36
N SER A 86 25.24 7.44 3.37
CA SER A 86 26.14 6.31 3.59
C SER A 86 27.26 6.26 2.56
N GLN A 87 26.93 6.39 1.28
CA GLN A 87 27.92 6.35 0.20
C GLN A 87 28.82 7.58 0.16
N CYS A 88 28.30 8.73 0.59
CA CYS A 88 29.06 9.96 0.62
C CYS A 88 29.77 10.26 1.93
N GLN A 89 29.68 9.33 2.89
CA GLN A 89 30.27 9.51 4.22
C GLN A 89 29.84 10.85 4.85
N THR A 90 28.62 11.30 4.53
CA THR A 90 28.06 12.56 5.02
C THR A 90 27.10 12.26 6.16
N GLY A 91 27.51 12.64 7.38
CA GLY A 91 26.74 12.41 8.61
C GLY A 91 27.27 11.25 9.46
N GLY A 92 26.84 11.22 10.71
CA GLY A 92 27.21 10.15 11.65
C GLY A 92 26.44 8.84 11.40
N LEU A 93 27.02 7.72 11.84
CA LEU A 93 26.38 6.39 11.78
C LEU A 93 25.01 6.38 12.51
N GLN A 94 24.88 7.17 13.58
CA GLN A 94 23.64 7.34 14.31
C GLN A 94 22.52 7.99 13.46
N GLU A 95 22.83 9.03 12.68
CA GLU A 95 21.82 9.68 11.82
C GLU A 95 21.32 8.74 10.73
N MET A 96 22.21 7.97 10.11
CA MET A 96 21.84 6.97 9.10
C MET A 96 20.93 5.89 9.71
N ARG A 97 21.23 5.49 10.95
CA ARG A 97 20.44 4.53 11.72
C ARG A 97 19.04 5.05 12.01
N ASP A 98 18.94 6.31 12.45
CA ASP A 98 17.67 6.95 12.79
C ASP A 98 16.81 7.18 11.54
N MET A 99 17.42 7.52 10.40
CA MET A 99 16.73 7.61 9.10
C MET A 99 16.17 6.26 8.64
N ALA A 100 16.97 5.20 8.71
CA ALA A 100 16.52 3.85 8.35
C ALA A 100 15.40 3.35 9.27
N LEU A 101 15.47 3.69 10.56
CA LEU A 101 14.41 3.37 11.52
C LEU A 101 13.11 4.11 11.18
N ALA A 102 13.20 5.43 10.94
CA ALA A 102 12.06 6.24 10.56
C ALA A 102 11.42 5.75 9.26
N SER A 103 12.25 5.43 8.25
CA SER A 103 11.77 4.86 6.99
C SER A 103 11.02 3.55 7.21
N ASN A 104 11.56 2.62 8.00
CA ASN A 104 10.88 1.37 8.32
C ASN A 104 9.52 1.61 8.96
N ILE A 105 9.44 2.47 10.00
CA ILE A 105 8.17 2.79 10.68
C ILE A 105 7.15 3.35 9.68
N ILE A 106 7.56 4.32 8.86
CA ILE A 106 6.70 4.97 7.87
C ILE A 106 6.25 3.96 6.80
N GLY A 107 7.17 3.12 6.31
CA GLY A 107 6.90 2.05 5.36
C GLY A 107 5.89 1.04 5.89
N PHE A 108 6.00 0.65 7.16
CA PHE A 108 5.01 -0.23 7.79
C PHE A 108 3.63 0.42 7.90
N ILE A 109 3.55 1.68 8.29
CA ILE A 109 2.27 2.41 8.35
C ILE A 109 1.66 2.49 6.94
N SER A 110 2.49 2.67 5.89
CA SER A 110 2.02 2.63 4.51
C SER A 110 1.47 1.25 4.10
N ILE A 111 2.17 0.16 4.41
CA ILE A 111 1.71 -1.21 4.12
C ILE A 111 0.39 -1.53 4.86
N TRP A 112 0.29 -1.12 6.12
CA TRP A 112 -0.95 -1.25 6.90
C TRP A 112 -2.07 -0.38 6.33
N GLY A 113 -1.78 0.87 5.96
CA GLY A 113 -2.72 1.78 5.31
C GLY A 113 -3.27 1.20 4.00
N MET A 114 -2.43 0.50 3.25
CA MET A 114 -2.84 -0.20 2.03
C MET A 114 -3.82 -1.34 2.33
N LEU A 115 -3.59 -2.11 3.40
CA LEU A 115 -4.56 -3.11 3.87
C LEU A 115 -5.88 -2.46 4.28
N PHE A 116 -5.83 -1.33 4.99
CA PHE A 116 -7.02 -0.56 5.33
C PHE A 116 -7.80 -0.11 4.09
N LEU A 117 -7.12 0.37 3.04
CA LEU A 117 -7.78 0.76 1.78
C LEU A 117 -8.48 -0.44 1.12
N VAL A 118 -7.79 -1.58 1.02
CA VAL A 118 -8.33 -2.76 0.32
C VAL A 118 -9.42 -3.45 1.15
N VAL A 119 -9.11 -3.81 2.40
CA VAL A 119 -10.03 -4.58 3.25
C VAL A 119 -11.21 -3.72 3.68
N TYR A 120 -10.97 -2.49 4.16
CA TYR A 120 -12.05 -1.65 4.68
C TYR A 120 -12.68 -0.77 3.59
N GLN A 121 -11.92 0.10 2.92
CA GLN A 121 -12.53 1.11 2.03
C GLN A 121 -13.18 0.48 0.79
N VAL A 122 -12.52 -0.46 0.11
CA VAL A 122 -13.07 -1.10 -1.10
C VAL A 122 -14.30 -1.94 -0.76
N ASN A 123 -14.23 -2.84 0.22
CA ASN A 123 -15.38 -3.67 0.59
C ASN A 123 -16.59 -2.85 1.05
N ILE A 124 -16.36 -1.80 1.85
CA ILE A 124 -17.46 -0.94 2.31
C ILE A 124 -18.06 -0.13 1.17
N SER A 125 -17.22 0.38 0.25
CA SER A 125 -17.71 1.13 -0.91
C SER A 125 -18.51 0.24 -1.86
N LEU A 126 -18.04 -0.98 -2.12
CA LEU A 126 -18.79 -1.97 -2.90
C LEU A 126 -20.10 -2.35 -2.20
N ARG A 127 -20.10 -2.55 -0.88
CA ARG A 127 -21.29 -2.95 -0.13
C ARG A 127 -22.34 -1.84 -0.08
N LYS A 128 -21.91 -0.58 0.01
CA LYS A 128 -22.81 0.58 -0.05
C LYS A 128 -23.60 0.65 -1.36
N GLN A 129 -23.03 0.20 -2.48
CA GLN A 129 -23.74 0.14 -3.77
C GLN A 129 -24.92 -0.84 -3.77
N LEU A 130 -24.92 -1.85 -2.89
CA LEU A 130 -26.03 -2.79 -2.73
C LEU A 130 -27.12 -2.31 -1.77
N GLY A 131 -26.89 -1.23 -1.01
CA GLY A 131 -27.87 -0.67 -0.07
C GLY A 131 -28.22 -1.54 1.15
N SER A 132 -27.63 -2.73 1.31
CA SER A 132 -28.01 -3.69 2.39
C SER A 132 -26.82 -4.14 3.24
N ALA A 133 -27.05 -4.26 4.56
CA ALA A 133 -26.13 -4.82 5.57
C ALA A 133 -24.71 -4.19 5.64
N VAL A 134 -24.58 -2.89 5.38
CA VAL A 134 -23.29 -2.17 5.41
C VAL A 134 -22.65 -2.22 6.81
N MET A 135 -23.45 -2.23 7.88
CA MET A 135 -22.94 -2.19 9.25
C MET A 135 -22.18 -3.46 9.65
N MET A 136 -22.69 -4.64 9.32
CA MET A 136 -22.00 -5.91 9.62
C MET A 136 -20.64 -6.00 8.92
N PHE A 137 -20.58 -5.65 7.62
CA PHE A 137 -19.32 -5.59 6.87
C PHE A 137 -18.33 -4.59 7.49
N ARG A 138 -18.83 -3.44 7.97
CA ARG A 138 -18.02 -2.41 8.62
C ARG A 138 -17.34 -2.94 9.87
N ILE A 139 -18.07 -3.64 10.72
CA ILE A 139 -17.53 -4.22 11.95
C ILE A 139 -16.45 -5.25 11.59
N ILE A 140 -16.75 -6.20 10.69
CA ILE A 140 -15.82 -7.26 10.31
C ILE A 140 -14.51 -6.68 9.75
N CYS A 141 -14.60 -5.77 8.78
CA CYS A 141 -13.43 -5.17 8.16
C CYS A 141 -12.62 -4.33 9.16
N LEU A 142 -13.28 -3.61 10.07
CA LEU A 142 -12.62 -2.80 11.09
C LEU A 142 -11.90 -3.68 12.12
N VAL A 143 -12.52 -4.77 12.58
CA VAL A 143 -11.89 -5.74 13.48
C VAL A 143 -10.65 -6.35 12.82
N MET A 144 -10.74 -6.79 11.57
CA MET A 144 -9.60 -7.35 10.84
C MET A 144 -8.43 -6.36 10.76
N VAL A 145 -8.68 -5.13 10.31
CA VAL A 145 -7.63 -4.12 10.15
C VAL A 145 -7.10 -3.63 11.51
N GLY A 146 -7.96 -3.55 12.53
CA GLY A 146 -7.61 -3.17 13.89
C GLY A 146 -6.70 -4.18 14.57
N VAL A 147 -7.05 -5.48 14.52
CA VAL A 147 -6.20 -6.56 15.03
C VAL A 147 -4.85 -6.56 14.31
N MET A 148 -4.85 -6.44 12.98
CA MET A 148 -3.60 -6.32 12.22
C MET A 148 -2.77 -5.11 12.65
N GLY A 149 -3.41 -3.95 12.87
CA GLY A 149 -2.73 -2.73 13.33
C GLY A 149 -2.05 -2.92 14.68
N LEU A 150 -2.72 -3.56 15.64
CA LEU A 150 -2.14 -3.85 16.96
C LEU A 150 -0.92 -4.76 16.86
N ILE A 151 -0.99 -5.81 16.04
CA ILE A 151 0.15 -6.74 15.85
C ILE A 151 1.30 -6.03 15.11
N TYR A 152 1.01 -5.16 14.13
CA TYR A 152 2.02 -4.32 13.47
C TYR A 152 2.73 -3.41 14.47
N ILE A 153 2.00 -2.75 15.38
CA ILE A 153 2.60 -1.90 16.42
C ILE A 153 3.53 -2.73 17.31
N ALA A 154 3.10 -3.91 17.75
CA ALA A 154 3.93 -4.81 18.56
C ALA A 154 5.22 -5.21 17.82
N TYR A 155 5.10 -5.58 16.55
CA TYR A 155 6.24 -5.95 15.71
C TYR A 155 7.21 -4.77 15.50
N ILE A 156 6.70 -3.60 15.14
CA ILE A 156 7.54 -2.39 14.95
C ILE A 156 8.26 -2.04 16.24
N SER A 157 7.57 -2.11 17.38
CA SER A 157 8.16 -1.80 18.69
C SER A 157 9.32 -2.75 19.01
N LEU A 158 9.12 -4.06 18.79
CA LEU A 158 10.14 -5.08 18.99
C LEU A 158 11.32 -4.90 18.02
N SER A 159 11.04 -4.68 16.74
CA SER A 159 12.06 -4.48 15.70
C SER A 159 12.88 -3.20 15.97
N SER A 160 12.23 -2.12 16.40
CA SER A 160 12.88 -0.86 16.75
C SER A 160 13.77 -1.03 17.97
N TYR A 161 13.26 -1.72 19.00
CA TYR A 161 14.02 -2.01 20.21
C TYR A 161 15.28 -2.84 19.92
N LEU A 162 15.15 -3.88 19.10
CA LEU A 162 16.28 -4.70 18.64
C LEU A 162 17.35 -3.86 17.93
N TRP A 163 16.91 -2.93 17.09
CA TRP A 163 17.80 -2.07 16.31
C TRP A 163 18.56 -1.05 17.18
N ILE A 164 17.89 -0.48 18.19
CA ILE A 164 18.49 0.47 19.12
C ILE A 164 19.45 -0.22 20.08
N SER A 165 19.04 -1.36 20.66
CA SER A 165 19.74 -2.07 21.73
C SER A 165 20.83 -3.03 21.23
N ALA A 166 21.00 -3.18 19.91
CA ALA A 166 21.89 -4.17 19.30
C ALA A 166 23.35 -4.12 19.80
N LEU A 167 23.84 -2.95 20.20
CA LEU A 167 25.21 -2.73 20.66
C LEU A 167 25.44 -3.09 22.15
N GLY A 168 24.38 -3.14 22.96
CA GLY A 168 24.46 -3.34 24.41
C GLY A 168 23.95 -4.69 24.90
N MET A 169 23.37 -5.52 24.03
CA MET A 169 22.85 -6.83 24.39
C MET A 169 23.91 -7.94 24.30
N TRP A 170 23.87 -8.87 25.25
CA TRP A 170 24.62 -10.12 25.17
C TRP A 170 24.20 -10.91 23.93
N SER A 171 25.16 -11.64 23.34
CA SER A 171 24.98 -12.33 22.05
C SER A 171 23.80 -13.32 22.07
N GLU A 172 23.64 -14.09 23.15
CA GLU A 172 22.56 -15.07 23.29
C GLU A 172 21.17 -14.43 23.43
N GLU A 173 21.04 -13.37 24.23
CA GLU A 173 19.79 -12.65 24.42
C GLU A 173 19.35 -11.98 23.11
N ARG A 174 20.31 -11.35 22.43
CA ARG A 174 20.10 -10.75 21.11
C ARG A 174 19.63 -11.80 20.10
N TYR A 175 20.24 -12.98 20.07
CA TYR A 175 19.85 -14.05 19.17
C TYR A 175 18.42 -14.55 19.43
N LYS A 176 18.06 -14.82 20.69
CA LYS A 176 16.71 -15.25 21.08
C LYS A 176 15.65 -14.21 20.71
N LEU A 177 15.94 -12.94 20.94
CA LEU A 177 15.02 -11.85 20.65
C LEU A 177 14.89 -11.59 19.14
N LEU A 178 15.99 -11.69 18.38
CA LEU A 178 16.00 -11.59 16.92
C LEU A 178 15.17 -12.71 16.29
N LEU A 179 15.35 -13.96 16.73
CA LEU A 179 14.57 -15.10 16.26
C LEU A 179 13.07 -14.91 16.54
N SER A 180 12.72 -14.39 17.73
CA SER A 180 11.33 -14.08 18.10
C SER A 180 10.73 -12.99 17.20
N SER A 181 11.51 -11.96 16.88
CA SER A 181 11.11 -10.90 15.94
C SER A 181 10.87 -11.43 14.53
N HIS A 182 11.74 -12.30 14.00
CA HIS A 182 11.53 -12.91 12.69
C HIS A 182 10.29 -13.80 12.63
N ARG A 183 10.02 -14.59 13.68
CA ARG A 183 8.79 -15.39 13.79
C ARG A 183 7.55 -14.51 13.84
N LEU A 184 7.58 -13.40 14.59
CA LEU A 184 6.49 -12.43 14.63
C LEU A 184 6.29 -11.76 13.26
N SER A 185 7.38 -11.38 12.57
CA SER A 185 7.33 -10.82 11.21
C SER A 185 6.64 -11.78 10.24
N LEU A 186 6.99 -13.07 10.29
CA LEU A 186 6.37 -14.10 9.48
C LEU A 186 4.87 -14.23 9.79
N ALA A 187 4.50 -14.29 11.07
CA ALA A 187 3.10 -14.36 11.49
C ALA A 187 2.28 -13.15 11.01
N VAL A 188 2.85 -11.93 11.09
CA VAL A 188 2.23 -10.70 10.57
C VAL A 188 1.97 -10.82 9.06
N ARG A 189 2.95 -11.29 8.28
CA ARG A 189 2.79 -11.45 6.82
C ARG A 189 1.76 -12.53 6.45
N VAL A 190 1.70 -13.63 7.20
CA VAL A 190 0.67 -14.67 7.05
C VAL A 190 -0.72 -14.11 7.35
N LEU A 191 -0.89 -13.44 8.49
CA LEU A 191 -2.17 -12.82 8.85
C LEU A 191 -2.60 -11.75 7.85
N TYR A 192 -1.67 -10.95 7.33
CA TYR A 192 -1.92 -9.98 6.27
C TYR A 192 -2.51 -10.67 5.03
N THR A 193 -1.90 -11.78 4.59
CA THR A 193 -2.36 -12.56 3.44
C THR A 193 -3.74 -13.16 3.68
N LEU A 194 -4.00 -13.68 4.88
CA LEU A 194 -5.34 -14.15 5.27
C LEU A 194 -6.37 -13.02 5.22
N CYS A 195 -6.03 -11.80 5.67
CA CYS A 195 -6.92 -10.65 5.54
C CYS A 195 -7.22 -10.31 4.07
N VAL A 196 -6.23 -10.41 3.19
CA VAL A 196 -6.41 -10.21 1.74
C VAL A 196 -7.34 -11.28 1.15
N ILE A 197 -7.18 -12.55 1.52
CA ILE A 197 -8.04 -13.65 1.05
C ILE A 197 -9.49 -13.46 1.51
N VAL A 198 -9.70 -13.15 2.80
CA VAL A 198 -11.03 -12.89 3.34
C VAL A 198 -11.65 -11.66 2.67
N SER A 199 -10.88 -10.60 2.44
CA SER A 199 -11.32 -9.42 1.67
C SER A 199 -11.74 -9.79 0.25
N ALA A 200 -11.00 -10.67 -0.43
CA ALA A 200 -11.36 -11.14 -1.77
C ALA A 200 -12.69 -11.91 -1.76
N ALA A 201 -12.92 -12.76 -0.76
CA ALA A 201 -14.18 -13.47 -0.58
C ALA A 201 -15.35 -12.49 -0.35
N LEU A 202 -15.17 -11.50 0.52
CA LEU A 202 -16.17 -10.46 0.78
C LEU A 202 -16.47 -9.61 -0.47
N ALA A 203 -15.44 -9.24 -1.23
CA ALA A 203 -15.56 -8.49 -2.46
C ALA A 203 -16.30 -9.30 -3.54
N THR A 204 -15.96 -10.58 -3.73
CA THR A 204 -16.62 -11.46 -4.72
C THR A 204 -18.09 -11.74 -4.39
N MET A 205 -18.43 -11.93 -3.11
CA MET A 205 -19.83 -12.02 -2.66
C MET A 205 -20.60 -10.74 -3.02
N THR A 206 -19.99 -9.58 -2.79
CA THR A 206 -20.58 -8.27 -3.06
C THR A 206 -20.72 -8.02 -4.57
N LEU A 207 -19.69 -8.35 -5.36
CA LEU A 207 -19.73 -8.25 -6.83
C LEU A 207 -20.79 -9.18 -7.44
N SER A 208 -20.95 -10.39 -6.90
CA SER A 208 -22.01 -11.32 -7.32
C SER A 208 -23.40 -10.74 -7.08
N GLY A 209 -23.60 -10.07 -5.95
CA GLY A 209 -24.83 -9.33 -5.67
C GLY A 209 -25.06 -8.18 -6.66
N LEU A 210 -24.03 -7.37 -6.94
CA LEU A 210 -24.11 -6.27 -7.90
C LEU A 210 -24.42 -6.75 -9.32
N ARG A 211 -23.85 -7.90 -9.73
CA ARG A 211 -24.13 -8.52 -11.02
C ARG A 211 -25.58 -8.99 -11.12
N ARG A 212 -26.12 -9.60 -10.06
CA ARG A 212 -27.54 -10.01 -10.01
C ARG A 212 -28.49 -8.80 -10.07
N ALA A 213 -28.10 -7.69 -9.43
CA ALA A 213 -28.83 -6.43 -9.50
C ALA A 213 -28.65 -5.67 -10.83
N GLN A 214 -27.92 -6.22 -11.81
CA GLN A 214 -27.60 -5.58 -13.09
C GLN A 214 -26.89 -4.22 -12.97
N LEU A 215 -26.26 -3.94 -11.82
CA LEU A 215 -25.51 -2.72 -11.53
C LEU A 215 -24.04 -2.82 -11.94
N ALA A 216 -23.58 -4.02 -12.31
CA ALA A 216 -22.16 -4.28 -12.58
C ALA A 216 -21.79 -4.05 -14.05
N ALA A 217 -21.04 -2.99 -14.32
CA ALA A 217 -20.21 -2.92 -15.53
C ALA A 217 -18.97 -3.80 -15.31
N GLY A 218 -18.70 -4.73 -16.24
CA GLY A 218 -17.67 -5.77 -16.08
C GLY A 218 -16.26 -5.25 -15.78
N ASP A 219 -15.95 -4.01 -16.16
CA ASP A 219 -14.67 -3.35 -15.89
C ASP A 219 -14.37 -3.24 -14.38
N LEU A 220 -15.36 -2.93 -13.54
CA LEU A 220 -15.19 -2.87 -12.09
C LEU A 220 -14.76 -4.22 -11.49
N ILE A 221 -15.34 -5.32 -11.98
CA ILE A 221 -14.99 -6.68 -11.53
C ILE A 221 -13.53 -6.97 -11.88
N GLY A 222 -13.10 -6.58 -13.09
CA GLY A 222 -11.71 -6.70 -13.53
C GLY A 222 -10.73 -5.97 -12.61
N TRP A 223 -11.00 -4.70 -12.28
CA TRP A 223 -10.13 -3.93 -11.39
C TRP A 223 -10.08 -4.47 -9.96
N VAL A 224 -11.21 -4.91 -9.41
CA VAL A 224 -11.27 -5.51 -8.06
C VAL A 224 -10.54 -6.85 -8.04
N ALA A 225 -10.67 -7.68 -9.09
CA ALA A 225 -9.94 -8.93 -9.21
C ALA A 225 -8.43 -8.68 -9.34
N ALA A 226 -8.02 -7.76 -10.21
CA ALA A 226 -6.61 -7.38 -10.39
C ALA A 226 -5.99 -6.89 -9.07
N LEU A 227 -6.70 -6.03 -8.33
CA LEU A 227 -6.27 -5.56 -7.01
C LEU A 227 -5.97 -6.71 -6.05
N HIS A 228 -6.89 -7.67 -5.92
CA HIS A 228 -6.69 -8.79 -4.98
C HIS A 228 -5.59 -9.74 -5.46
N ILE A 229 -5.44 -9.95 -6.77
CA ILE A 229 -4.33 -10.73 -7.35
C ILE A 229 -2.99 -10.07 -7.02
N PHE A 230 -2.85 -8.76 -7.25
CA PHE A 230 -1.62 -8.04 -6.94
C PHE A 230 -1.32 -8.05 -5.44
N MET A 231 -2.35 -7.84 -4.60
CA MET A 231 -2.26 -7.92 -3.15
C MET A 231 -1.82 -9.33 -2.67
N PHE A 232 -2.36 -10.38 -3.28
CA PHE A 232 -2.03 -11.76 -2.96
C PHE A 232 -0.61 -12.15 -3.38
N ILE A 233 -0.20 -11.79 -4.61
CA ILE A 233 1.13 -12.12 -5.12
C ILE A 233 2.22 -11.46 -4.26
N TRP A 234 2.11 -10.15 -3.99
CA TRP A 234 3.15 -9.48 -3.20
C TRP A 234 3.19 -10.01 -1.76
N SER A 235 2.03 -10.23 -1.13
CA SER A 235 1.98 -10.74 0.25
C SER A 235 2.49 -12.18 0.36
N SER A 236 2.22 -13.03 -0.63
CA SER A 236 2.74 -14.40 -0.70
C SER A 236 4.25 -14.44 -0.90
N LEU A 237 4.78 -13.65 -1.83
CA LEU A 237 6.23 -13.52 -2.04
C LEU A 237 6.94 -12.97 -0.80
N SER A 238 6.29 -12.06 -0.10
CA SER A 238 6.73 -11.48 1.17
C SER A 238 6.83 -12.54 2.28
N ILE A 239 5.91 -13.49 2.35
CA ILE A 239 6.00 -14.66 3.25
C ILE A 239 7.20 -15.54 2.86
N VAL A 240 7.37 -15.85 1.58
CA VAL A 240 8.48 -16.70 1.10
C VAL A 240 9.82 -16.09 1.47
N LEU A 241 10.02 -14.79 1.24
CA LEU A 241 11.25 -14.10 1.58
C LEU A 241 11.53 -14.11 3.10
N GLN A 242 10.49 -13.89 3.91
CA GLN A 242 10.62 -13.93 5.36
C GLN A 242 10.87 -15.36 5.88
N ALA A 243 10.25 -16.36 5.29
CA ALA A 243 10.48 -17.77 5.63
C ALA A 243 11.92 -18.17 5.29
N LEU A 244 12.42 -17.80 4.11
CA LEU A 244 13.79 -18.11 3.71
C LEU A 244 14.81 -17.49 4.68
N SER A 245 14.60 -16.25 5.13
CA SER A 245 15.47 -15.61 6.12
C SER A 245 15.53 -16.33 7.49
N LEU A 246 14.59 -17.22 7.80
CA LEU A 246 14.63 -18.05 9.01
C LEU A 246 15.45 -19.34 8.83
N TYR A 247 15.59 -19.83 7.60
CA TYR A 247 16.24 -21.12 7.30
C TYR A 247 17.65 -20.98 6.75
N THR A 248 17.98 -19.86 6.11
CA THR A 248 19.30 -19.63 5.51
C THR A 248 20.07 -18.57 6.28
N GLU A 249 21.28 -18.89 6.76
CA GLU A 249 22.17 -17.94 7.47
C GLU A 249 22.69 -16.79 6.60
N GLY A 250 22.51 -16.86 5.28
CA GLY A 250 22.79 -15.78 4.36
C GLY A 250 21.84 -15.85 3.18
N PHE A 251 20.96 -14.87 3.05
CA PHE A 251 20.14 -14.71 1.85
C PHE A 251 20.99 -14.04 0.78
N ASP A 252 21.06 -14.64 -0.41
CA ASP A 252 21.80 -14.05 -1.52
C ASP A 252 21.29 -12.61 -1.80
N PRO A 253 22.15 -11.59 -1.72
CA PRO A 253 21.74 -10.20 -1.89
C PRO A 253 21.11 -9.94 -3.27
N HIS A 254 21.56 -10.64 -4.32
CA HIS A 254 20.97 -10.49 -5.65
C HIS A 254 19.52 -10.96 -5.69
N THR A 255 19.24 -12.13 -5.11
CA THR A 255 17.89 -12.65 -4.94
C THR A 255 17.01 -11.72 -4.09
N SER A 256 17.56 -11.17 -2.99
CA SER A 256 16.86 -10.20 -2.14
C SER A 256 16.40 -8.97 -2.91
N ILE A 257 17.32 -8.41 -3.70
CA ILE A 257 17.06 -7.21 -4.50
C ILE A 257 16.04 -7.51 -5.59
N ALA A 258 16.21 -8.60 -6.35
CA ALA A 258 15.28 -8.98 -7.41
C ALA A 258 13.85 -9.16 -6.86
N LEU A 259 13.71 -9.84 -5.72
CA LEU A 259 12.41 -9.99 -5.06
C LEU A 259 11.86 -8.66 -4.57
N SER A 260 12.69 -7.75 -4.06
CA SER A 260 12.28 -6.41 -3.65
C SER A 260 11.69 -5.62 -4.83
N TYR A 261 12.28 -5.68 -6.02
CA TYR A 261 11.69 -5.09 -7.23
C TYR A 261 10.30 -5.66 -7.51
N VAL A 262 10.17 -6.99 -7.51
CA VAL A 262 8.89 -7.66 -7.83
C VAL A 262 7.81 -7.27 -6.81
N LEU A 263 8.14 -7.31 -5.51
CA LEU A 263 7.23 -6.92 -4.43
C LEU A 263 6.71 -5.49 -4.62
N THR A 264 7.62 -4.54 -4.88
CA THR A 264 7.29 -3.12 -5.01
C THR A 264 6.54 -2.82 -6.30
N VAL A 265 6.78 -3.58 -7.39
CA VAL A 265 5.94 -3.52 -8.60
C VAL A 265 4.50 -3.89 -8.28
N PHE A 266 4.26 -5.03 -7.62
CA PHE A 266 2.90 -5.45 -7.29
C PHE A 266 2.22 -4.52 -6.27
N GLN A 267 3.00 -3.93 -5.37
CA GLN A 267 2.51 -2.88 -4.49
C GLN A 267 2.07 -1.64 -5.28
N ALA A 268 2.88 -1.15 -6.22
CA ALA A 268 2.55 -0.03 -7.08
C ALA A 268 1.32 -0.34 -7.96
N LEU A 269 1.25 -1.54 -8.56
CA LEU A 269 0.11 -2.00 -9.36
C LEU A 269 -1.19 -2.04 -8.55
N SER A 270 -1.12 -2.35 -7.26
CA SER A 270 -2.29 -2.33 -6.39
C SER A 270 -2.80 -0.89 -6.15
N PHE A 271 -1.91 0.10 -6.01
CA PHE A 271 -2.33 1.51 -6.01
C PHE A 271 -2.97 1.93 -7.34
N VAL A 272 -2.40 1.49 -8.47
CA VAL A 272 -3.00 1.72 -9.80
C VAL A 272 -4.37 1.07 -9.90
N ALA A 273 -4.54 -0.16 -9.41
CA ALA A 273 -5.83 -0.83 -9.41
C ALA A 273 -6.86 -0.09 -8.55
N LEU A 274 -6.47 0.44 -7.38
CA LEU A 274 -7.33 1.32 -6.56
C LEU A 274 -7.76 2.59 -7.32
N LEU A 275 -6.86 3.21 -8.08
CA LEU A 275 -7.22 4.34 -8.95
C LEU A 275 -8.22 3.93 -10.05
N GLY A 276 -8.02 2.75 -10.65
CA GLY A 276 -8.94 2.17 -11.63
C GLY A 276 -10.35 1.97 -11.06
N ILE A 277 -10.44 1.35 -9.87
CA ILE A 277 -11.70 1.17 -9.14
C ILE A 277 -12.36 2.52 -8.89
N ALA A 278 -11.63 3.50 -8.38
CA ALA A 278 -12.20 4.80 -8.03
C ALA A 278 -12.67 5.64 -9.24
N LYS A 279 -11.99 5.51 -10.39
CA LYS A 279 -12.35 6.19 -11.64
C LYS A 279 -13.63 5.63 -12.27
N HIS A 280 -14.01 4.40 -11.91
CA HIS A 280 -15.09 3.67 -12.56
C HIS A 280 -16.44 4.40 -12.52
N THR A 281 -17.24 4.29 -13.58
CA THR A 281 -18.47 5.06 -13.78
C THR A 281 -19.62 4.67 -12.85
N CYS A 282 -19.57 3.47 -12.25
CA CYS A 282 -20.59 2.99 -11.31
C CYS A 282 -20.83 3.96 -10.15
N TRP A 283 -19.81 4.70 -9.72
CA TRP A 283 -19.92 5.65 -8.61
C TRP A 283 -20.78 6.88 -8.91
N LYS A 284 -21.06 7.15 -10.20
CA LYS A 284 -21.91 8.28 -10.63
C LYS A 284 -23.39 7.96 -10.61
N GLN A 285 -23.77 6.67 -10.66
CA GLN A 285 -25.17 6.24 -10.82
C GLN A 285 -25.95 6.15 -9.50
N SER A 286 -25.25 6.22 -8.35
CA SER A 286 -25.84 6.02 -7.01
C SER A 286 -26.84 7.12 -6.54
N HIS A 287 -27.18 8.10 -7.39
CA HIS A 287 -27.95 9.30 -7.01
C HIS A 287 -29.37 9.40 -7.56
N LYS A 288 -29.89 8.41 -8.29
CA LYS A 288 -31.33 8.37 -8.59
C LYS A 288 -32.01 7.38 -7.66
N PRO A 289 -32.68 7.82 -6.58
CA PRO A 289 -33.62 6.93 -5.92
C PRO A 289 -34.60 6.47 -7.00
N VAL A 290 -34.77 5.15 -7.11
CA VAL A 290 -35.85 4.58 -7.91
C VAL A 290 -37.12 5.17 -7.31
N GLN A 291 -37.69 6.19 -7.96
CA GLN A 291 -39.07 6.59 -7.71
C GLN A 291 -39.86 5.32 -7.95
N HIS A 292 -40.35 4.70 -6.88
CA HIS A 292 -41.45 3.76 -7.00
C HIS A 292 -42.55 4.54 -7.71
N VAL A 293 -42.69 4.30 -9.01
CA VAL A 293 -43.89 4.70 -9.75
C VAL A 293 -45.01 3.93 -9.06
N HIS A 294 -45.69 4.60 -8.14
CA HIS A 294 -46.96 4.12 -7.62
C HIS A 294 -47.86 3.95 -8.83
N ALA A 295 -48.03 2.71 -9.28
CA ALA A 295 -49.07 2.38 -10.23
C ALA A 295 -50.40 2.88 -9.62
N PRO A 296 -51.16 3.74 -10.30
CA PRO A 296 -52.45 4.16 -9.79
C PRO A 296 -53.30 2.90 -9.63
N VAL A 297 -53.71 2.62 -8.40
CA VAL A 297 -54.72 1.61 -8.10
C VAL A 297 -55.98 2.05 -8.84
N MET A 298 -56.29 1.40 -9.96
CA MET A 298 -57.60 1.54 -10.57
C MET A 298 -58.61 0.92 -9.60
N GLN A 299 -59.26 1.76 -8.80
CA GLN A 299 -60.48 1.41 -8.08
C GLN A 299 -61.57 1.12 -9.12
N GLY A 300 -61.70 -0.15 -9.49
CA GLY A 300 -62.83 -0.64 -10.28
C GLY A 300 -64.12 -0.42 -9.48
N HIS A 301 -64.88 0.60 -9.83
CA HIS A 301 -66.29 0.71 -9.45
C HIS A 301 -67.06 -0.36 -10.23
N THR A 302 -67.34 -1.49 -9.58
CA THR A 302 -68.41 -2.39 -10.02
C THR A 302 -69.74 -1.72 -9.71
N ALA A 303 -70.32 -1.06 -10.72
CA ALA A 303 -71.72 -0.66 -10.72
C ALA A 303 -72.57 -1.93 -10.84
N TYR A 304 -73.29 -2.28 -9.77
CA TYR A 304 -74.40 -3.22 -9.84
C TYR A 304 -75.54 -2.55 -10.62
N VAL A 305 -75.92 -3.14 -11.75
CA VAL A 305 -77.17 -2.83 -12.46
C VAL A 305 -78.17 -3.92 -12.07
N HIS A 306 -79.37 -3.45 -11.73
CA HIS A 306 -80.53 -4.17 -11.20
C HIS A 306 -80.95 -5.43 -11.98
#